data_AF-A0A952LFJ1-F1
#
_entry.id   AF-A0A952LFJ1-F1
#
_cell.length_a   1.000
_cell.length_b   1.000
_cell.length_c   1.000
_cell.angle_alpha   90.00
_cell.angle_beta   90.00
_cell.angle_gamma   90.00
#
_symmetry.space_group_name_H-M   'P 1'
#
loop_
_entity.id
_entity.type
_entity.pdbx_description
1 polymer ?
#
loop_
_entity_poly.entity_id
_entity_poly.type
_entity_poly.pdbx_seq_one_letter_code
_entity_poly.pdbx_strand_id
1 'polypeptide(L)'
;MEEIINHYAKKFNIMPIQMSEKEREVLKKFSNIFSTQDLLKAIDQLDRRPFNADALSRQLMTILSNLNAKPKKKEEVEEKEEKKAEERLEEKSEKNAEEKNQKRKPQRLTFNNIPDNYKEIFTKYNIPIDIIDFNTLSSLDKYMKSFYLSDMIAEYLYTNLPQEKLSQYNKIANEHFSKMKLSEREKPEAYKIYIKMLIKKELGIYV
;
A
#
# COMPACT_ATOMS: atom_id res chain seq x y z
N MET A 1 15.13 -9.12 -23.95
CA MET A 1 15.01 -7.85 -23.18
C MET A 1 13.99 -6.94 -23.84
N GLU A 2 14.28 -6.45 -25.05
CA GLU A 2 13.38 -5.56 -25.81
C GLU A 2 12.00 -6.18 -26.04
N GLU A 3 11.93 -7.48 -26.29
CA GLU A 3 10.67 -8.22 -26.41
C GLU A 3 9.76 -8.09 -25.17
N ILE A 4 10.32 -8.21 -23.96
CA ILE A 4 9.56 -8.12 -22.70
C ILE A 4 9.08 -6.68 -22.47
N ILE A 5 9.94 -5.70 -22.76
CA ILE A 5 9.63 -4.27 -22.65
C ILE A 5 8.51 -3.89 -23.63
N ASN A 6 8.61 -4.33 -24.88
CA ASN A 6 7.61 -4.06 -25.91
C ASN A 6 6.28 -4.75 -25.59
N HIS A 7 6.32 -5.99 -25.08
CA HIS A 7 5.12 -6.71 -24.68
C HIS A 7 4.41 -6.04 -23.51
N TYR A 8 5.15 -5.65 -22.47
CA TYR A 8 4.62 -4.89 -21.34
C TYR A 8 4.03 -3.54 -21.80
N ALA A 9 4.74 -2.82 -22.66
CA ALA A 9 4.28 -1.54 -23.20
C ALA A 9 2.98 -1.70 -24.01
N LYS A 10 2.93 -2.71 -24.88
CA LYS A 10 1.75 -3.04 -25.69
C LYS A 10 0.55 -3.41 -24.82
N LYS A 11 0.76 -4.23 -23.78
CA LYS A 11 -0.32 -4.67 -22.88
C LYS A 11 -1.03 -3.48 -22.22
N PHE A 12 -0.28 -2.45 -21.82
CA PHE A 12 -0.85 -1.28 -21.15
C PHE A 12 -1.07 -0.09 -22.08
N ASN A 13 -0.99 -0.29 -23.39
CA ASN A 13 -1.16 0.72 -24.42
C ASN A 13 -0.30 1.99 -24.16
N ILE A 14 0.96 1.79 -23.82
CA ILE A 14 1.95 2.86 -23.64
C ILE A 14 3.06 2.74 -24.66
N MET A 15 3.68 3.87 -25.01
CA MET A 15 4.92 3.83 -25.79
C MET A 15 6.06 3.37 -24.88
N PRO A 16 7.02 2.56 -25.36
CA PRO A 16 8.16 2.13 -24.55
C PRO A 16 8.90 3.30 -23.89
N ILE A 17 8.99 4.46 -24.57
CA ILE A 17 9.64 5.68 -24.06
C ILE A 17 8.93 6.31 -22.84
N GLN A 18 7.64 6.01 -22.65
CA GLN A 18 6.85 6.47 -21.50
C GLN A 18 6.99 5.55 -20.28
N MET A 19 7.73 4.46 -20.41
CA MET A 19 8.06 3.56 -19.32
C MET A 19 9.21 4.14 -18.52
N SER A 20 9.04 4.21 -17.20
CA SER A 20 10.08 4.73 -16.31
C SER A 20 11.34 3.87 -16.35
N GLU A 21 12.50 4.47 -16.10
CA GLU A 21 13.77 3.74 -16.02
C GLU A 21 13.71 2.62 -14.96
N LYS A 22 13.07 2.87 -13.81
CA LYS A 22 12.89 1.88 -12.75
C LYS A 22 12.03 0.69 -13.17
N GLU A 23 10.94 0.91 -13.92
CA GLU A 23 10.15 -0.20 -14.48
C GLU A 23 10.99 -1.06 -15.45
N ARG A 24 11.80 -0.40 -16.29
CA ARG A 24 12.70 -1.10 -17.22
C ARG A 24 13.76 -1.91 -16.46
N GLU A 25 14.32 -1.37 -15.38
CA GLU A 25 15.27 -2.07 -14.52
C GLU A 25 14.66 -3.32 -13.88
N VAL A 26 13.41 -3.24 -13.41
CA VAL A 26 12.69 -4.39 -12.86
C VAL A 26 12.48 -5.46 -13.92
N LEU A 27 11.94 -5.11 -15.09
CA LEU A 27 11.78 -6.07 -16.19
C LEU A 27 13.13 -6.68 -16.60
N LYS A 28 14.21 -5.90 -16.52
CA LYS A 28 15.57 -6.37 -16.78
C LYS A 28 16.08 -7.36 -15.76
N LYS A 29 15.97 -7.03 -14.48
CA LYS A 29 16.32 -7.92 -13.38
C LYS A 29 15.60 -9.26 -13.53
N PHE A 30 14.31 -9.23 -13.81
CA PHE A 30 13.53 -10.45 -13.94
C PHE A 30 13.87 -11.24 -15.19
N SER A 31 14.17 -10.59 -16.31
CA SER A 31 14.60 -11.28 -17.54
C SER A 31 15.91 -12.07 -17.39
N ASN A 32 16.76 -11.65 -16.46
CA ASN A 32 17.98 -12.37 -16.09
C ASN A 32 17.69 -13.59 -15.22
N ILE A 33 16.63 -13.53 -14.40
CA ILE A 33 16.28 -14.57 -13.43
C ILE A 33 15.32 -15.61 -14.02
N PHE A 34 14.38 -15.23 -14.88
CA PHE A 34 13.30 -16.10 -15.36
C PHE A 34 13.31 -16.24 -16.88
N SER A 35 12.66 -17.29 -17.39
CA SER A 35 12.47 -17.48 -18.84
C SER A 35 11.65 -16.35 -19.44
N THR A 36 11.95 -16.01 -20.70
CA THR A 36 11.18 -14.99 -21.43
C THR A 36 9.72 -15.40 -21.50
N GLN A 37 9.43 -16.68 -21.75
CA GLN A 37 8.07 -17.20 -21.82
C GLN A 37 7.32 -17.05 -20.49
N ASP A 38 7.94 -17.37 -19.36
CA ASP A 38 7.31 -17.23 -18.04
C ASP A 38 7.04 -15.76 -17.71
N LEU A 39 7.95 -14.87 -18.11
CA LEU A 39 7.78 -13.43 -17.91
C LEU A 39 6.67 -12.84 -18.77
N LEU A 40 6.57 -13.25 -20.03
CA LEU A 40 5.48 -12.80 -20.90
C LEU A 40 4.13 -13.27 -20.35
N LYS A 41 4.02 -14.54 -19.93
CA LYS A 41 2.83 -15.06 -19.24
C LYS A 41 2.52 -14.30 -17.96
N ALA A 42 3.55 -13.98 -17.17
CA ALA A 42 3.36 -13.22 -15.94
C ALA A 42 2.86 -11.80 -16.20
N ILE A 43 3.41 -11.14 -17.23
CA ILE A 43 2.93 -9.83 -17.69
C ILE A 43 1.48 -9.94 -18.15
N ASP A 44 1.10 -10.98 -18.89
CA ASP A 44 -0.27 -11.21 -19.38
C ASP A 44 -1.29 -11.45 -18.27
N GLN A 45 -0.87 -11.87 -17.07
CA GLN A 45 -1.75 -12.01 -15.91
C GLN A 45 -1.88 -10.72 -15.07
N LEU A 46 -1.17 -9.64 -15.39
CA LEU A 46 -1.36 -8.35 -14.72
C LEU A 46 -2.69 -7.69 -15.13
N ASP A 47 -3.66 -7.58 -14.24
CA ASP A 47 -4.97 -6.99 -14.58
C ASP A 47 -4.88 -5.50 -14.98
N ARG A 48 -3.92 -4.77 -14.41
CA ARG A 48 -3.71 -3.32 -14.65
C ARG A 48 -2.23 -2.97 -14.56
N ARG A 49 -1.84 -1.83 -15.15
CA ARG A 49 -0.45 -1.35 -15.09
C ARG A 49 -0.08 -1.10 -13.62
N PRO A 50 0.99 -1.72 -13.10
CA PRO A 50 1.48 -1.39 -11.77
C PRO A 50 1.83 0.09 -11.66
N PHE A 51 1.45 0.71 -10.55
CA PHE A 51 1.60 2.15 -10.33
C PHE A 51 3.06 2.59 -10.15
N ASN A 52 3.96 1.66 -9.79
CA ASN A 52 5.39 1.89 -9.70
C ASN A 52 6.19 0.59 -9.90
N ALA A 53 7.52 0.72 -9.99
CA ALA A 53 8.44 -0.40 -10.20
C ALA A 53 8.43 -1.44 -9.07
N ASP A 54 8.23 -1.02 -7.81
CA ASP A 54 8.16 -1.94 -6.67
C ASP A 54 6.90 -2.83 -6.73
N ALA A 55 5.77 -2.22 -7.10
CA ALA A 55 4.52 -2.93 -7.32
C ALA A 55 4.64 -3.89 -8.50
N LEU A 56 5.30 -3.47 -9.58
CA LEU A 56 5.62 -4.33 -10.72
C LEU A 56 6.45 -5.55 -10.26
N SER A 57 7.51 -5.32 -9.48
CA SER A 57 8.37 -6.40 -8.97
C SER A 57 7.60 -7.39 -8.09
N ARG A 58 6.77 -6.90 -7.17
CA ARG A 58 6.00 -7.77 -6.26
C ARG A 58 4.95 -8.58 -7.02
N GLN A 59 4.20 -7.94 -7.92
CA GLN A 59 3.16 -8.63 -8.70
C GLN A 59 3.77 -9.67 -9.63
N LEU A 60 4.87 -9.35 -10.31
CA LEU A 60 5.57 -10.32 -11.15
C LEU A 60 6.11 -11.51 -10.33
N MET A 61 6.71 -11.28 -9.14
CA MET A 61 7.15 -12.40 -8.28
C MET A 61 5.99 -13.29 -7.87
N THR A 62 4.88 -12.71 -7.41
CA THR A 62 3.71 -13.50 -6.99
C THR A 62 3.18 -14.35 -8.13
N ILE A 63 3.05 -13.75 -9.32
CA ILE A 63 2.54 -14.44 -10.50
C ILE A 63 3.52 -15.53 -10.96
N LEU A 64 4.82 -15.24 -11.01
CA LEU A 64 5.84 -16.22 -11.41
C LEU A 64 5.91 -17.39 -10.42
N SER A 65 5.77 -17.13 -9.13
CA SER A 65 5.64 -18.19 -8.11
C SER A 65 4.39 -19.03 -8.34
N ASN A 66 3.23 -18.41 -8.62
CA ASN A 66 2.00 -19.14 -8.92
C ASN A 66 2.08 -19.94 -10.23
N LEU A 67 2.88 -19.47 -11.19
CA LEU A 67 3.18 -20.18 -12.44
C LEU A 67 4.20 -21.32 -12.26
N ASN A 68 4.74 -21.52 -11.05
CA ASN A 68 5.87 -22.41 -10.78
C ASN A 68 7.07 -22.13 -11.70
N ALA A 69 7.27 -20.87 -12.08
CA ALA A 69 8.38 -20.46 -12.94
C ALA A 69 9.70 -20.66 -12.18
N LYS A 70 10.49 -21.63 -12.64
CA LYS A 70 11.79 -21.91 -12.02
C LYS A 70 12.80 -20.84 -12.46
N PRO A 71 13.58 -20.26 -11.52
CA PRO A 71 14.69 -19.42 -11.89
C PRO A 71 15.61 -20.16 -12.87
N LYS A 72 16.07 -19.45 -13.90
CA LYS A 72 17.19 -19.89 -14.74
C LYS A 72 18.38 -20.09 -13.81
N LYS A 73 18.65 -21.33 -13.40
CA LYS A 73 19.86 -21.63 -12.63
C LYS A 73 21.08 -21.10 -13.39
N LYS A 74 21.84 -20.21 -12.74
CA LYS A 74 23.30 -20.16 -12.82
C LYS A 74 23.85 -19.84 -11.42
N GLU A 75 24.94 -20.54 -11.10
CA GLU A 75 25.64 -20.69 -9.84
C GLU A 75 26.28 -19.39 -9.29
N GLU A 76 26.66 -19.48 -8.00
CA GLU A 76 27.56 -18.63 -7.20
C GLU A 76 27.04 -17.21 -6.87
N VAL A 77 26.80 -16.85 -5.60
CA VAL A 77 27.76 -16.81 -4.48
C VAL A 77 27.12 -17.24 -3.15
N GLU A 78 27.76 -18.24 -2.54
CA GLU A 78 27.95 -18.61 -1.11
C GLU A 78 27.04 -17.96 -0.04
N GLU A 79 26.26 -18.75 0.71
CA GLU A 79 26.69 -19.45 1.96
C GLU A 79 27.15 -18.51 3.09
N LYS A 80 26.24 -18.25 4.05
CA LYS A 80 26.45 -18.54 5.48
C LYS A 80 25.22 -18.21 6.33
N GLU A 81 25.06 -19.00 7.39
CA GLU A 81 23.94 -19.10 8.36
C GLU A 81 22.77 -19.97 7.87
N GLU A 82 23.03 -21.24 7.56
CA GLU A 82 23.06 -22.38 8.51
C GLU A 82 21.76 -22.63 9.30
N LYS A 83 21.08 -23.70 8.87
CA LYS A 83 20.73 -24.87 9.68
C LYS A 83 20.01 -24.60 11.00
N LYS A 84 18.70 -24.88 10.99
CA LYS A 84 18.05 -25.93 11.80
C LYS A 84 16.53 -25.74 11.76
N ALA A 85 15.87 -26.47 10.87
CA ALA A 85 14.53 -27.02 11.09
C ALA A 85 14.13 -27.97 9.94
N GLU A 86 15.07 -28.77 9.44
CA GLU A 86 14.73 -29.99 8.70
C GLU A 86 14.76 -31.14 9.69
N GLU A 87 13.64 -31.30 10.40
CA GLU A 87 13.18 -32.57 10.96
C GLU A 87 11.69 -32.40 11.25
N ARG A 88 10.88 -32.70 10.22
CA ARG A 88 9.46 -33.13 10.26
C ARG A 88 8.82 -33.05 8.85
N LEU A 89 9.50 -33.62 7.86
CA LEU A 89 8.88 -34.53 6.90
C LEU A 89 8.75 -35.84 7.71
N GLU A 90 7.64 -36.53 7.88
CA GLU A 90 6.46 -36.81 7.09
C GLU A 90 5.36 -37.21 8.08
N GLU A 91 4.12 -36.74 7.89
CA GLU A 91 2.94 -37.59 8.02
C GLU A 91 1.66 -36.80 7.71
N LYS A 92 0.82 -37.44 6.91
CA LYS A 92 -0.59 -37.13 6.58
C LYS A 92 -0.82 -36.22 5.38
N SER A 93 -0.51 -36.81 4.23
CA SER A 93 -1.41 -36.78 3.08
C SER A 93 -2.84 -37.20 3.47
N GLU A 94 -3.80 -36.54 2.83
CA GLU A 94 -5.19 -36.95 2.61
C GLU A 94 -6.14 -36.97 3.81
N LYS A 95 -6.96 -35.90 3.91
CA LYS A 95 -8.42 -36.01 3.84
C LYS A 95 -9.11 -34.65 3.66
N ASN A 96 -10.17 -34.69 2.86
CA ASN A 96 -11.26 -33.72 2.69
C ASN A 96 -11.16 -32.73 1.52
N ALA A 97 -11.47 -33.28 0.34
CA ALA A 97 -12.44 -32.63 -0.54
C ALA A 97 -13.81 -32.58 0.16
N GLU A 98 -14.60 -31.56 -0.17
CA GLU A 98 -15.94 -31.22 0.33
C GLU A 98 -16.00 -30.61 1.75
N GLU A 99 -16.03 -29.27 1.82
CA GLU A 99 -17.30 -28.56 2.09
C GLU A 99 -17.14 -27.04 2.14
N LYS A 100 -18.11 -26.38 1.50
CA LYS A 100 -18.74 -25.11 1.88
C LYS A 100 -17.99 -23.81 1.57
N ASN A 101 -18.55 -23.12 0.57
CA ASN A 101 -19.09 -21.76 0.72
C ASN A 101 -19.13 -21.27 2.17
N GLN A 102 -18.03 -20.67 2.64
CA GLN A 102 -18.03 -19.86 3.83
C GLN A 102 -18.17 -18.41 3.39
N LYS A 103 -19.39 -17.88 3.56
CA LYS A 103 -19.58 -16.44 3.81
C LYS A 103 -18.52 -16.05 4.84
N ARG A 104 -17.56 -15.20 4.42
CA ARG A 104 -16.51 -14.68 5.30
C ARG A 104 -17.20 -14.11 6.54
N LYS A 105 -17.01 -14.74 7.69
CA LYS A 105 -17.38 -14.13 8.97
C LYS A 105 -16.60 -12.81 9.06
N PRO A 106 -17.20 -11.74 9.58
CA PRO A 106 -16.51 -10.47 9.74
C PRO A 106 -15.25 -10.73 10.56
N GLN A 107 -14.09 -10.47 9.97
CA GLN A 107 -12.83 -10.47 10.71
C GLN A 107 -13.03 -9.52 11.88
N ARG A 108 -12.85 -10.02 13.11
CA ARG A 108 -12.68 -9.15 14.27
C ARG A 108 -11.57 -8.16 13.92
N LEU A 109 -11.90 -6.87 13.88
CA LEU A 109 -10.99 -5.77 13.55
C LEU A 109 -9.88 -5.76 14.59
N THR A 110 -8.74 -6.36 14.28
CA THR A 110 -7.60 -6.38 15.19
C THR A 110 -6.66 -5.22 14.83
N PHE A 111 -6.23 -4.48 15.85
CA PHE A 111 -5.24 -3.40 15.79
C PHE A 111 -3.90 -3.82 15.14
N ASN A 112 -3.69 -5.11 14.87
CA ASN A 112 -2.42 -5.68 14.41
C ASN A 112 -1.92 -5.10 13.07
N ASN A 113 -2.80 -4.51 12.27
CA ASN A 113 -2.45 -3.92 10.97
C ASN A 113 -2.15 -2.42 11.02
N ILE A 114 -2.30 -1.77 12.18
CA ILE A 114 -2.00 -0.33 12.36
C ILE A 114 -0.57 -0.19 12.92
N PRO A 115 0.27 0.70 12.38
CA PRO A 115 1.59 0.95 12.95
C PRO A 115 1.50 1.51 14.39
N ASP A 116 2.46 1.17 15.24
CA ASP A 116 2.37 1.43 16.69
C ASP A 116 2.26 2.93 17.03
N ASN A 117 2.96 3.79 16.30
CA ASN A 117 2.86 5.25 16.46
C ASN A 117 1.44 5.79 16.23
N TYR A 118 0.64 5.13 15.38
CA TYR A 118 -0.77 5.47 15.21
C TYR A 118 -1.62 4.92 16.35
N LYS A 119 -1.36 3.69 16.83
CA LYS A 119 -2.13 3.07 17.93
C LYS A 119 -2.16 3.95 19.19
N GLU A 120 -1.04 4.59 19.50
CA GLU A 120 -0.94 5.54 20.61
C GLU A 120 -1.89 6.73 20.44
N ILE A 121 -2.04 7.25 19.22
CA ILE A 121 -2.96 8.34 18.90
C ILE A 121 -4.41 7.89 19.06
N PHE A 122 -4.76 6.70 18.57
CA PHE A 122 -6.11 6.13 18.76
C PHE A 122 -6.48 6.04 20.24
N THR A 123 -5.54 5.59 21.07
CA THR A 123 -5.74 5.46 22.50
C THR A 123 -5.85 6.83 23.19
N LYS A 124 -4.90 7.74 22.93
CA LYS A 124 -4.83 9.06 23.57
C LYS A 124 -6.06 9.92 23.30
N TYR A 125 -6.63 9.83 22.10
CA TYR A 125 -7.77 10.64 21.69
C TYR A 125 -9.09 9.86 21.65
N ASN A 126 -9.11 8.64 22.17
CA ASN A 126 -10.27 7.74 22.18
C ASN A 126 -10.96 7.65 20.81
N ILE A 127 -10.15 7.46 19.76
CA ILE A 127 -10.61 7.32 18.39
C ILE A 127 -11.08 5.87 18.19
N PRO A 128 -12.30 5.64 17.71
CA PRO A 128 -12.78 4.28 17.51
C PRO A 128 -12.13 3.70 16.25
N ILE A 129 -11.75 2.42 16.31
CA ILE A 129 -10.99 1.75 15.24
C ILE A 129 -11.84 1.52 13.98
N ASP A 130 -13.15 1.54 14.11
CA ASP A 130 -14.13 1.32 13.05
C ASP A 130 -14.19 2.47 12.02
N ILE A 131 -13.59 3.63 12.31
CA ILE A 131 -13.39 4.67 11.29
C ILE A 131 -12.48 4.18 10.15
N ILE A 132 -11.63 3.20 10.43
CA ILE A 132 -10.71 2.63 9.45
C ILE A 132 -11.45 1.56 8.65
N ASP A 133 -11.48 1.73 7.34
CA ASP A 133 -11.77 0.62 6.43
C ASP A 133 -10.50 -0.23 6.25
N PHE A 134 -10.49 -1.38 6.92
CA PHE A 134 -9.37 -2.31 6.87
C PHE A 134 -9.18 -2.96 5.49
N ASN A 135 -10.23 -3.05 4.66
CA ASN A 135 -10.08 -3.53 3.29
C ASN A 135 -9.25 -2.52 2.50
N THR A 136 -9.61 -1.24 2.58
CA THR A 136 -8.82 -0.15 2.01
C THR A 136 -7.42 -0.16 2.58
N LEU A 137 -7.25 -0.10 3.91
CA LEU A 137 -5.94 -0.07 4.56
C LEU A 137 -5.04 -1.24 4.13
N SER A 138 -5.56 -2.46 4.04
CA SER A 138 -4.78 -3.64 3.67
C SER A 138 -4.22 -3.58 2.24
N SER A 139 -4.94 -2.91 1.34
CA SER A 139 -4.58 -2.79 -0.09
C SER A 139 -3.53 -1.71 -0.39
N LEU A 140 -3.30 -0.79 0.56
CA LEU A 140 -2.41 0.36 0.38
C LEU A 140 -0.94 0.00 0.69
N ASP A 141 -0.02 0.66 0.00
CA ASP A 141 1.41 0.62 0.34
C ASP A 141 1.71 1.40 1.64
N LYS A 142 2.95 1.37 2.12
CA LYS A 142 3.34 1.99 3.39
C LYS A 142 3.09 3.50 3.43
N TYR A 143 3.39 4.20 2.33
CA TYR A 143 3.20 5.66 2.24
C TYR A 143 1.71 5.98 2.21
N MET A 144 0.95 5.31 1.34
CA MET A 144 -0.49 5.52 1.21
C MET A 144 -1.26 5.10 2.47
N LYS A 145 -0.80 4.08 3.19
CA LYS A 145 -1.33 3.74 4.52
C LYS A 145 -1.17 4.88 5.51
N SER A 146 0.00 5.50 5.55
CA SER A 146 0.27 6.63 6.43
C SER A 146 -0.59 7.84 6.04
N PHE A 147 -0.69 8.12 4.74
CA PHE A 147 -1.56 9.19 4.24
C PHE A 147 -3.03 8.95 4.63
N TYR A 148 -3.55 7.74 4.37
CA TYR A 148 -4.91 7.33 4.70
C TYR A 148 -5.19 7.41 6.21
N LEU A 149 -4.34 6.82 7.05
CA LEU A 149 -4.51 6.86 8.51
C LEU A 149 -4.45 8.29 9.05
N SER A 150 -3.51 9.10 8.53
CA SER A 150 -3.39 10.51 8.89
C SER A 150 -4.66 11.29 8.55
N ASP A 151 -5.24 11.05 7.37
CA ASP A 151 -6.47 11.72 6.93
C ASP A 151 -7.70 11.29 7.74
N MET A 152 -7.85 9.99 8.00
CA MET A 152 -8.94 9.45 8.81
C MET A 152 -8.90 9.99 10.24
N ILE A 153 -7.72 10.05 10.86
CA ILE A 153 -7.54 10.62 12.20
C ILE A 153 -7.88 12.12 12.18
N ALA A 154 -7.40 12.87 11.19
CA ALA A 154 -7.64 14.30 11.12
C ALA A 154 -9.11 14.64 10.92
N GLU A 155 -9.84 13.87 10.10
CA GLU A 155 -11.30 14.03 9.92
C GLU A 155 -12.05 13.76 11.23
N TYR A 156 -11.71 12.67 11.92
CA TYR A 156 -12.35 12.33 13.19
C TYR A 156 -12.09 13.40 14.26
N LEU A 157 -10.85 13.85 14.39
CA LEU A 157 -10.48 14.86 15.39
C LEU A 157 -11.05 16.24 15.05
N TYR A 158 -11.15 16.60 13.77
CA TYR A 158 -11.80 17.84 13.36
C TYR A 158 -13.26 17.92 13.86
N THR A 159 -13.95 16.79 13.94
CA THR A 159 -15.35 16.72 14.38
C THR A 159 -15.53 16.47 15.88
N ASN A 160 -14.53 15.88 16.56
CA ASN A 160 -14.67 15.41 17.95
C ASN A 160 -13.72 16.09 18.96
N LEU A 161 -12.82 16.97 18.52
CA LEU A 161 -11.97 17.71 19.45
C LEU A 161 -12.79 18.69 20.31
N PRO A 162 -12.35 18.99 21.54
CA PRO A 162 -12.96 20.02 22.36
C PRO A 162 -13.03 21.36 21.62
N GLN A 163 -14.15 22.07 21.78
CA GLN A 163 -14.41 23.33 21.09
C GLN A 163 -13.32 24.38 21.32
N GLU A 164 -12.70 24.39 22.51
CA GLU A 164 -11.57 25.26 22.85
C GLU A 164 -10.37 25.05 21.92
N LYS A 165 -10.03 23.78 21.65
CA LYS A 165 -8.92 23.41 20.78
C LYS A 165 -9.23 23.68 19.31
N LEU A 166 -10.45 23.38 18.87
CA LEU A 166 -10.91 23.78 17.53
C LEU A 166 -10.90 25.29 17.34
N SER A 167 -11.25 26.07 18.37
CA SER A 167 -11.22 27.54 18.31
C SER A 167 -9.80 28.08 18.13
N GLN A 168 -8.79 27.44 18.72
CA GLN A 168 -7.38 27.79 18.49
C GLN A 168 -6.98 27.57 17.04
N TYR A 169 -7.31 26.41 16.46
CA TYR A 169 -7.02 26.16 15.04
C TYR A 169 -7.76 27.12 14.10
N ASN A 170 -9.02 27.45 14.41
CA ASN A 170 -9.78 28.42 13.63
C ASN A 170 -9.14 29.81 13.64
N LYS A 171 -8.56 30.24 14.77
CA LYS A 171 -7.80 31.51 14.83
C LYS A 171 -6.57 31.48 13.91
N ILE A 172 -5.79 30.41 13.98
CA ILE A 172 -4.59 30.23 13.13
C ILE A 172 -4.99 30.18 11.64
N ALA A 173 -6.09 29.49 11.30
CA ALA A 173 -6.63 29.43 9.95
C ALA A 173 -7.10 30.80 9.45
N ASN A 174 -7.81 31.56 10.29
CA ASN A 174 -8.23 32.93 9.97
C ASN A 174 -7.05 33.84 9.68
N GLU A 175 -5.98 33.77 10.49
CA GLU A 175 -4.78 34.56 10.24
C GLU A 175 -4.10 34.16 8.93
N HIS A 176 -3.99 32.85 8.65
CA HIS A 176 -3.41 32.34 7.41
C HIS A 176 -4.16 32.81 6.16
N PHE A 177 -5.48 32.73 6.18
CA PHE A 177 -6.33 33.09 5.04
C PHE A 177 -6.73 34.57 4.98
N SER A 178 -6.48 35.36 6.03
CA SER A 178 -6.81 36.80 6.07
C SER A 178 -6.22 37.60 4.90
N LYS A 179 -5.12 37.14 4.33
CA LYS A 179 -4.40 37.78 3.22
C LYS A 179 -4.63 37.09 1.87
N MET A 180 -5.40 36.01 1.83
CA MET A 180 -5.66 35.24 0.60
C MET A 180 -6.98 35.67 -0.04
N LYS A 181 -6.98 35.80 -1.38
CA LYS A 181 -8.20 36.02 -2.16
C LYS A 181 -8.88 34.69 -2.46
N LEU A 182 -9.59 34.14 -1.48
CA LEU A 182 -10.48 33.00 -1.66
C LEU A 182 -11.92 33.47 -1.88
N SER A 183 -12.64 32.83 -2.79
CA SER A 183 -14.08 33.07 -2.94
C SER A 183 -14.85 32.57 -1.72
N GLU A 184 -16.04 33.13 -1.46
CA GLU A 184 -16.93 32.65 -0.39
C GLU A 184 -17.27 31.16 -0.51
N ARG A 185 -17.21 30.59 -1.72
CA ARG A 185 -17.43 29.16 -1.95
C ARG A 185 -16.23 28.30 -1.56
N GLU A 186 -15.02 28.80 -1.74
CA GLU A 186 -13.78 28.07 -1.46
C GLU A 186 -13.40 28.14 0.02
N LYS A 187 -13.73 29.25 0.70
CA LYS A 187 -13.34 29.49 2.09
C LYS A 187 -13.68 28.32 3.03
N PRO A 188 -14.91 27.76 3.07
CA PRO A 188 -15.23 26.70 4.02
C PRO A 188 -14.34 25.45 3.85
N GLU A 189 -14.13 25.02 2.61
CA GLU A 189 -13.34 23.81 2.32
C GLU A 189 -11.84 24.05 2.55
N ALA A 190 -11.33 25.23 2.15
CA ALA A 190 -9.94 25.62 2.41
C ALA A 190 -9.64 25.64 3.92
N TYR A 191 -10.57 26.18 4.72
CA TYR A 191 -10.46 26.17 6.18
C TYR A 191 -10.48 24.74 6.74
N LYS A 192 -11.40 23.90 6.27
CA LYS A 192 -11.48 22.49 6.69
C LYS A 192 -10.17 21.75 6.41
N ILE A 193 -9.63 21.88 5.21
CA ILE A 193 -8.36 21.25 4.80
C ILE A 193 -7.20 21.78 5.67
N TYR A 194 -7.13 23.09 5.88
CA TYR A 194 -6.05 23.69 6.65
C TYR A 194 -6.09 23.31 8.13
N ILE A 195 -7.27 23.27 8.75
CA ILE A 195 -7.41 22.84 10.15
C ILE A 195 -7.00 21.38 10.30
N LYS A 196 -7.40 20.49 9.38
CA LYS A 196 -6.92 19.09 9.37
C LYS A 196 -5.40 19.02 9.24
N MET A 197 -4.80 19.86 8.39
CA MET A 197 -3.35 19.96 8.25
C MET A 197 -2.68 20.37 9.59
N LEU A 198 -3.25 21.34 10.31
CA LEU A 198 -2.75 21.75 11.64
C LEU A 198 -2.83 20.61 12.65
N ILE A 199 -3.93 19.86 12.67
CA ILE A 199 -4.10 18.66 13.52
C ILE A 199 -3.00 17.63 13.21
N LYS A 200 -2.79 17.30 11.92
CA LYS A 200 -1.75 16.35 11.49
C LYS A 200 -0.36 16.81 11.90
N LYS A 201 -0.07 18.11 11.77
CA LYS A 201 1.21 18.71 12.16
C LYS A 201 1.46 18.62 13.66
N GLU A 202 0.46 18.93 14.48
CA GLU A 202 0.59 18.84 15.95
C GLU A 202 0.85 17.40 16.41
N LEU A 203 0.23 16.43 15.75
CA LEU A 203 0.36 15.00 16.07
C LEU A 203 1.61 14.33 15.48
N GLY A 204 2.40 15.03 14.67
CA GLY A 204 3.57 14.45 14.00
C GLY A 204 3.22 13.37 12.97
N ILE A 205 1.99 13.36 12.44
CA ILE A 205 1.51 12.41 11.41
C ILE A 205 1.37 13.09 10.04
N TYR A 206 2.11 14.18 9.83
CA TYR A 206 2.15 14.87 8.55
C TYR A 206 2.93 14.02 7.54
N VAL A 207 2.27 13.68 6.43
CA VAL A 207 2.77 12.82 5.35
C VAL A 207 2.90 13.63 4.07
#